data_AF-A0A6G7X0Y4-F1
#
_entry.id   AF-A0A6G7X0Y4-F1
#
_cell.length_a   1.000
_cell.length_b   1.000
_cell.length_c   1.000
_cell.angle_alpha   90.00
_cell.angle_beta   90.00
_cell.angle_gamma   90.00
#
_symmetry.space_group_name_H-M   'P 1'
#
loop_
_entity.id
_entity.type
_entity.pdbx_description
1 polymer ?
#
loop_
_entity_poly.entity_id
_entity_poly.type
_entity_poly.pdbx_seq_one_letter_code
_entity_poly.pdbx_strand_id
1 'polypeptide(L)'
;MLRYERIRMNNYYETCLKTIQSLISDGNRSEALQMIDEELSMPYVPQDYLNQFESLRDSLRIDKKPHQKYFESMDEIVEGLRGNDLLQQKSLMSLERMNLRAELDDLKEILLDEKLPDWIKKQILFFLMGQNINQSVEVYVNGSKHTINIATLENPIESQAYQKCILELRDALESWNPSLLILCVAELDQRVMDSFPLSLTTLDAQDIIDTVNGYLNTI
;
A
#
# COMPACT_ATOMS: atom_id res chain seq x y z
N MET A 1 43.76 -15.99 -1.71
CA MET A 1 42.35 -15.92 -1.28
C MET A 1 41.62 -14.72 -1.88
N LEU A 2 42.16 -13.49 -1.79
CA LEU A 2 41.49 -12.25 -2.24
C LEU A 2 41.01 -12.18 -3.71
N ARG A 3 41.63 -12.88 -4.67
CA ARG A 3 41.20 -12.83 -6.09
C ARG A 3 39.93 -13.65 -6.37
N TYR A 4 39.77 -14.81 -5.75
CA TYR A 4 38.62 -15.69 -5.97
C TYR A 4 37.34 -15.12 -5.33
N GLU A 5 37.44 -14.52 -4.15
CA GLU A 5 36.32 -13.84 -3.49
C GLU A 5 35.86 -12.61 -4.28
N ARG A 6 36.80 -11.80 -4.80
CA ARG A 6 36.47 -10.63 -5.61
C ARG A 6 35.76 -10.98 -6.93
N ILE A 7 36.16 -12.09 -7.58
CA ILE A 7 35.50 -12.59 -8.80
C ILE A 7 34.09 -13.12 -8.50
N ARG A 8 33.90 -13.83 -7.38
CA ARG A 8 32.56 -14.28 -6.94
C ARG A 8 31.63 -13.11 -6.64
N MET A 9 32.13 -12.08 -5.95
CA MET A 9 31.33 -10.88 -5.62
C MET A 9 30.94 -10.09 -6.87
N ASN A 10 31.84 -9.91 -7.84
CA ASN A 10 31.50 -9.29 -9.12
C ASN A 10 30.37 -10.05 -9.85
N ASN A 11 30.44 -11.39 -9.85
CA ASN A 11 29.44 -12.22 -10.49
C ASN A 11 28.07 -12.14 -9.78
N TYR A 12 28.07 -12.00 -8.44
CA TYR A 12 26.85 -11.76 -7.67
C TYR A 12 26.17 -10.44 -8.08
N TYR A 13 26.87 -9.31 -7.98
CA TYR A 13 26.26 -8.01 -8.28
C TYR A 13 25.94 -7.83 -9.77
N GLU A 14 26.70 -8.43 -10.69
CA GLU A 14 26.32 -8.51 -12.10
C GLU A 14 25.01 -9.28 -12.32
N THR A 15 24.81 -10.36 -11.55
CA THR A 15 23.55 -11.11 -11.59
C THR A 15 22.41 -10.28 -11.03
N CYS A 16 22.59 -9.62 -9.87
CA CYS A 16 21.59 -8.71 -9.30
C CYS A 16 21.21 -7.59 -10.28
N LEU A 17 22.19 -6.94 -10.91
CA LEU A 17 21.92 -5.89 -11.91
C LEU A 17 21.12 -6.41 -13.11
N LYS A 18 21.44 -7.61 -13.63
CA LYS A 18 20.67 -8.22 -14.72
C LYS A 18 19.24 -8.50 -14.30
N THR A 19 19.03 -9.01 -13.09
CA THR A 19 17.70 -9.25 -12.55
C THR A 19 16.92 -7.95 -12.41
N ILE A 20 17.52 -6.91 -11.83
CA ILE A 20 16.92 -5.57 -11.71
C ILE A 20 16.55 -5.02 -13.09
N GLN A 21 17.43 -5.14 -14.09
CA GLN A 21 17.14 -4.68 -15.45
C GLN A 21 16.00 -5.47 -16.11
N SER A 22 15.92 -6.79 -15.87
CA SER A 22 14.78 -7.60 -16.32
C SER A 22 13.50 -7.11 -15.66
N LEU A 23 13.49 -6.95 -14.33
CA LEU A 23 12.33 -6.45 -13.58
C LEU A 23 11.86 -5.09 -14.10
N ILE A 24 12.78 -4.16 -14.39
CA ILE A 24 12.44 -2.86 -14.99
C ILE A 24 11.83 -3.03 -16.39
N SER A 25 12.41 -3.92 -17.21
CA SER A 25 11.93 -4.18 -18.59
C SER A 25 10.56 -4.85 -18.60
N ASP A 26 10.30 -5.69 -17.60
CA ASP A 26 9.04 -6.41 -17.38
C ASP A 26 7.99 -5.54 -16.65
N GLY A 27 8.28 -4.26 -16.40
CA GLY A 27 7.37 -3.32 -15.71
C GLY A 27 7.23 -3.53 -14.19
N ASN A 28 8.01 -4.45 -13.61
CA ASN A 28 8.08 -4.75 -12.18
C ASN A 28 8.97 -3.74 -11.42
N ARG A 29 8.71 -2.44 -11.61
CA ARG A 29 9.56 -1.37 -11.04
C ARG A 29 9.60 -1.34 -9.52
N SER A 30 8.49 -1.70 -8.85
CA SER A 30 8.43 -1.74 -7.39
C SER A 30 9.37 -2.82 -6.82
N GLU A 31 9.35 -4.02 -7.39
CA GLU A 31 10.26 -5.11 -7.01
C GLU A 31 11.71 -4.80 -7.38
N ALA A 32 11.94 -4.14 -8.53
CA ALA A 32 13.25 -3.62 -8.87
C ALA A 32 13.75 -2.60 -7.83
N LEU A 33 12.89 -1.68 -7.39
CA LEU A 33 13.21 -0.70 -6.34
C LEU A 33 13.50 -1.38 -5.01
N GLN A 34 12.68 -2.36 -4.61
CA GLN A 34 12.88 -3.12 -3.38
C GLN A 34 14.24 -3.84 -3.42
N MET A 35 14.54 -4.54 -4.51
CA MET A 35 15.81 -5.24 -4.67
C MET A 35 16.99 -4.26 -4.65
N ILE A 36 16.86 -3.09 -5.29
CA ILE A 36 17.90 -2.05 -5.23
C ILE A 36 18.09 -1.54 -3.80
N ASP A 37 17.01 -1.24 -3.07
CA ASP A 37 17.08 -0.70 -1.71
C ASP A 37 17.64 -1.76 -0.72
N GLU A 38 17.30 -3.04 -0.89
CA GLU A 38 17.89 -4.16 -0.15
C GLU A 38 19.41 -4.23 -0.37
N GLU A 39 19.87 -4.19 -1.62
CA GLU A 39 21.31 -4.22 -1.93
C GLU A 39 22.05 -2.98 -1.40
N LEU A 40 21.45 -1.80 -1.49
CA LEU A 40 22.03 -0.56 -0.96
C LEU A 40 22.08 -0.51 0.58
N SER A 41 21.25 -1.31 1.26
CA SER A 41 21.27 -1.44 2.72
C SER A 41 22.41 -2.33 3.24
N MET A 42 23.06 -3.08 2.35
CA MET A 42 24.12 -4.03 2.73
C MET A 42 25.35 -3.28 3.28
N PRO A 43 26.00 -3.80 4.34
CA PRO A 43 27.16 -3.14 4.97
C PRO A 43 28.36 -2.94 4.03
N TYR A 44 28.42 -3.69 2.93
CA TYR A 44 29.47 -3.58 1.94
C TYR A 44 28.90 -3.82 0.54
N VAL A 45 28.90 -2.77 -0.28
CA VAL A 45 28.64 -2.81 -1.72
C VAL A 45 29.87 -2.22 -2.43
N PRO A 46 30.48 -2.90 -3.42
CA PRO A 46 31.61 -2.34 -4.14
C PRO A 46 31.21 -1.06 -4.89
N GLN A 47 32.10 -0.06 -4.92
CA GLN A 47 31.78 1.29 -5.41
C GLN A 47 31.18 1.33 -6.83
N ASP A 48 31.69 0.50 -7.75
CA ASP A 48 31.20 0.48 -9.13
C ASP A 48 29.74 0.01 -9.22
N TYR A 49 29.30 -0.88 -8.32
CA TYR A 49 27.91 -1.34 -8.25
C TYR A 49 27.06 -0.38 -7.43
N LEU A 50 27.61 0.20 -6.36
CA LEU A 50 26.93 1.23 -5.55
C LEU A 50 26.41 2.37 -6.44
N ASN A 51 27.29 2.94 -7.28
CA ASN A 51 26.93 4.03 -8.17
C ASN A 51 25.82 3.62 -9.18
N GLN A 52 25.86 2.38 -9.66
CA GLN A 52 24.85 1.86 -10.59
C GLN A 52 23.50 1.67 -9.91
N PHE A 53 23.48 1.11 -8.71
CA PHE A 53 22.27 0.94 -7.91
C PHE A 53 21.66 2.28 -7.52
N GLU A 54 22.47 3.24 -7.06
CA GLU A 54 21.98 4.60 -6.75
C GLU A 54 21.40 5.29 -7.99
N SER A 55 22.09 5.21 -9.14
CA SER A 55 21.58 5.78 -10.39
C SER A 55 20.28 5.13 -10.86
N LEU A 56 20.17 3.80 -10.76
CA LEU A 56 18.94 3.08 -11.10
C LEU A 56 17.81 3.47 -10.14
N ARG A 57 18.08 3.48 -8.84
CA ARG A 57 17.13 3.91 -7.79
C ARG A 57 16.58 5.29 -8.09
N ASP A 58 17.45 6.26 -8.36
CA ASP A 58 17.05 7.63 -8.62
C ASP A 58 16.22 7.72 -9.91
N SER A 59 16.63 7.01 -10.98
CA SER A 59 15.87 6.98 -12.23
C SER A 59 14.45 6.42 -12.08
N LEU A 60 14.26 5.48 -11.15
CA LEU A 60 12.96 4.87 -10.85
C LEU A 60 12.12 5.72 -9.89
N ARG A 61 12.75 6.59 -9.09
CA ARG A 61 12.08 7.47 -8.11
C ARG A 61 11.72 8.83 -8.68
N ILE A 62 12.37 9.28 -9.75
CA ILE A 62 12.13 10.61 -10.32
C ILE A 62 10.80 10.63 -11.08
N ASP A 63 9.91 11.51 -10.65
CA ASP A 63 8.79 11.97 -11.47
C ASP A 63 9.35 12.65 -12.72
N LYS A 64 9.13 12.03 -13.89
CA LYS A 64 9.60 12.56 -15.17
C LYS A 64 8.90 13.88 -15.55
N LYS A 65 7.77 14.20 -14.92
CA LYS A 65 6.97 15.41 -15.17
C LYS A 65 6.57 16.10 -13.85
N PRO A 66 7.54 16.64 -13.08
CA PRO A 66 7.28 17.17 -11.73
C PRO A 66 6.44 18.45 -11.74
N HIS A 67 6.40 19.17 -12.86
CA HIS A 67 5.55 20.36 -13.02
C HIS A 67 4.08 20.02 -13.31
N GLN A 68 3.78 18.77 -13.68
CA GLN A 68 2.41 18.31 -13.85
C GLN A 68 1.90 17.75 -12.53
N LYS A 69 0.79 18.31 -12.04
CA LYS A 69 0.18 17.87 -10.78
C LYS A 69 -0.44 16.47 -10.88
N TYR A 70 -0.83 16.04 -12.09
CA TYR A 70 -1.52 14.78 -12.36
C TYR A 70 -0.86 14.10 -13.56
N PHE A 71 -0.79 12.77 -13.54
CA PHE A 71 -0.60 11.94 -14.73
C PHE A 71 -1.81 12.05 -15.67
N GLU A 72 -1.54 11.89 -16.97
CA GLU A 72 -2.51 12.11 -18.06
C GLU A 72 -3.05 10.79 -18.65
N SER A 73 -2.34 9.67 -18.45
CA SER A 73 -2.74 8.36 -18.95
C SER A 73 -2.75 7.30 -17.86
N MET A 74 -3.52 6.22 -18.10
CA MET A 74 -3.57 5.07 -17.21
C MET A 74 -2.22 4.37 -17.09
N ASP A 75 -1.44 4.30 -18.18
CA ASP A 75 -0.07 3.76 -18.16
C ASP A 75 0.84 4.51 -17.18
N GLU A 76 0.81 5.84 -17.18
CA GLU A 76 1.60 6.66 -16.25
C GLU A 76 1.15 6.44 -14.80
N ILE A 77 -0.15 6.26 -14.58
CA ILE A 77 -0.70 5.98 -13.26
C ILE A 77 -0.22 4.61 -12.77
N VAL A 78 -0.34 3.56 -13.58
CA VAL A 78 0.14 2.20 -13.27
C VAL A 78 1.62 2.22 -12.92
N GLU A 79 2.44 2.90 -13.73
CA GLU A 79 3.86 3.06 -13.45
C GLU A 79 4.12 3.81 -12.13
N GLY A 80 3.35 4.87 -11.84
CA GLY A 80 3.48 5.63 -10.62
C GLY A 80 2.99 4.90 -9.36
N LEU A 81 1.96 4.05 -9.47
CA LEU A 81 1.48 3.18 -8.39
C LEU A 81 2.54 2.16 -7.95
N ARG A 82 3.40 1.74 -8.87
CA ARG A 82 4.56 0.88 -8.59
C ARG A 82 5.83 1.66 -8.22
N GLY A 83 5.74 2.99 -8.17
CA GLY A 83 6.84 3.88 -7.79
C GLY A 83 6.97 4.04 -6.27
N ASN A 84 7.65 5.11 -5.87
CA ASN A 84 7.75 5.53 -4.46
C ASN A 84 6.45 6.22 -3.98
N ASP A 85 6.37 6.52 -2.69
CA ASP A 85 5.22 7.15 -2.04
C ASP A 85 4.72 8.43 -2.74
N LEU A 86 5.62 9.28 -3.24
CA LEU A 86 5.24 10.51 -3.94
C LEU A 86 4.55 10.21 -5.28
N LEU A 87 5.10 9.25 -6.04
CA LEU A 87 4.50 8.79 -7.30
C LEU A 87 3.17 8.08 -7.05
N GLN A 88 3.09 7.26 -6.00
CA GLN A 88 1.86 6.58 -5.60
C GLN A 88 0.76 7.58 -5.24
N GLN A 89 1.08 8.61 -4.44
CA GLN A 89 0.15 9.69 -4.11
C GLN A 89 -0.31 10.44 -5.35
N LYS A 90 0.63 10.81 -6.25
CA LYS A 90 0.29 11.46 -7.52
C LYS A 90 -0.62 10.58 -8.38
N SER A 91 -0.35 9.28 -8.47
CA SER A 91 -1.19 8.31 -9.18
C SER A 91 -2.59 8.22 -8.60
N LEU A 92 -2.74 8.15 -7.28
CA LEU A 92 -4.05 8.10 -6.62
C LEU A 92 -4.84 9.40 -6.84
N MET A 93 -4.18 10.56 -6.73
CA MET A 93 -4.80 11.86 -7.03
C MET A 93 -5.24 11.99 -8.49
N SER A 94 -4.48 11.43 -9.43
CA SER A 94 -4.89 11.34 -10.83
C SER A 94 -6.10 10.45 -10.99
N LEU A 95 -6.05 9.26 -10.40
CA LEU A 95 -7.08 8.24 -10.54
C LEU A 95 -8.42 8.69 -9.97
N GLU A 96 -8.43 9.36 -8.82
CA GLU A 96 -9.64 9.93 -8.20
C GLU A 96 -10.46 10.80 -9.16
N ARG A 97 -9.78 11.50 -10.08
CA ARG A 97 -10.38 12.43 -11.04
C ARG A 97 -10.82 11.78 -12.35
N MET A 98 -10.36 10.56 -12.63
CA MET A 98 -10.67 9.85 -13.88
C MET A 98 -12.06 9.22 -13.84
N ASN A 99 -12.57 8.90 -15.03
CA ASN A 99 -13.77 8.08 -15.16
C ASN A 99 -13.40 6.60 -15.00
N LEU A 100 -13.48 6.08 -13.79
CA LEU A 100 -13.02 4.71 -13.47
C LEU A 100 -13.87 3.62 -14.15
N ARG A 101 -15.04 3.96 -14.68
CA ARG A 101 -15.83 3.03 -15.50
C ARG A 101 -15.14 2.70 -16.83
N ALA A 102 -14.39 3.66 -17.40
CA ALA A 102 -13.69 3.48 -18.65
C ALA A 102 -12.39 2.68 -18.47
N GLU A 103 -11.72 2.86 -17.33
CA GLU A 103 -10.43 2.22 -17.00
C GLU A 103 -10.60 0.94 -16.17
N LEU A 104 -11.81 0.36 -16.14
CA LEU A 104 -12.12 -0.70 -15.18
C LEU A 104 -11.32 -1.98 -15.43
N ASP A 105 -10.97 -2.26 -16.68
CA ASP A 105 -10.18 -3.44 -17.02
C ASP A 105 -8.73 -3.30 -16.50
N ASP A 106 -8.10 -2.14 -16.69
CA ASP A 106 -6.79 -1.84 -16.09
C ASP A 106 -6.85 -1.90 -14.55
N LEU A 107 -7.93 -1.38 -13.95
CA LEU A 107 -8.13 -1.44 -12.50
C LEU A 107 -8.27 -2.86 -11.96
N LYS A 108 -8.90 -3.79 -12.70
CA LYS A 108 -8.98 -5.20 -12.29
C LYS A 108 -7.59 -5.83 -12.25
N GLU A 109 -6.73 -5.51 -13.21
CA GLU A 109 -5.35 -5.99 -13.21
C GLU A 109 -4.56 -5.42 -12.01
N ILE A 110 -4.71 -4.12 -11.73
CA ILE A 110 -4.10 -3.46 -10.57
C ILE A 110 -4.57 -4.07 -9.25
N LEU A 111 -5.87 -4.31 -9.09
CA LEU A 111 -6.44 -4.87 -7.86
C LEU A 111 -5.97 -6.30 -7.58
N LEU A 112 -5.57 -7.05 -8.61
CA LEU A 112 -5.01 -8.39 -8.50
C LEU A 112 -3.48 -8.40 -8.34
N ASP A 113 -2.80 -7.26 -8.45
CA ASP A 113 -1.35 -7.16 -8.31
C ASP A 113 -0.93 -7.44 -6.85
N GLU A 114 -0.28 -8.60 -6.64
CA GLU A 114 0.18 -9.06 -5.33
C GLU A 114 1.32 -8.19 -4.78
N LYS A 115 2.05 -7.49 -5.66
CA LYS A 115 3.18 -6.64 -5.29
C LYS A 115 2.74 -5.24 -4.88
N LEU A 116 1.54 -4.84 -5.26
CA LEU A 116 1.00 -3.54 -4.90
C LEU A 116 0.57 -3.55 -3.42
N PRO A 117 0.93 -2.53 -2.63
CA PRO A 117 0.48 -2.42 -1.25
C PRO A 117 -1.04 -2.46 -1.10
N ASP A 118 -1.52 -3.15 -0.06
CA ASP A 118 -2.95 -3.32 0.19
C ASP A 118 -3.68 -1.99 0.38
N TRP A 119 -3.05 -1.02 1.05
CA TRP A 119 -3.66 0.30 1.27
C TRP A 119 -3.99 1.03 -0.04
N ILE A 120 -3.20 0.83 -1.12
CA ILE A 120 -3.48 1.40 -2.44
C ILE A 120 -4.72 0.74 -3.03
N LYS A 121 -4.79 -0.59 -2.98
CA LYS A 121 -5.96 -1.36 -3.46
C LYS A 121 -7.22 -0.95 -2.71
N LYS A 122 -7.13 -0.79 -1.38
CA LYS A 122 -8.22 -0.28 -0.54
C LYS A 122 -8.66 1.14 -0.96
N GLN A 123 -7.71 2.04 -1.24
CA GLN A 123 -8.02 3.38 -1.73
C GLN A 123 -8.73 3.37 -3.09
N ILE A 124 -8.31 2.49 -4.01
CA ILE A 124 -8.98 2.30 -5.31
C ILE A 124 -10.42 1.84 -5.10
N LEU A 125 -10.67 0.89 -4.19
CA LEU A 125 -12.03 0.45 -3.86
C LEU A 125 -12.90 1.61 -3.34
N PHE A 126 -12.36 2.50 -2.49
CA PHE A 126 -13.06 3.72 -2.08
C PHE A 126 -13.42 4.62 -3.26
N PHE A 127 -12.54 4.78 -4.25
CA PHE A 127 -12.85 5.56 -5.45
C PHE A 127 -13.94 4.89 -6.30
N LEU A 128 -13.90 3.57 -6.46
CA LEU A 128 -14.94 2.81 -7.18
C LEU A 128 -16.31 2.95 -6.49
N MET A 129 -16.34 2.88 -5.15
CA MET A 129 -17.53 3.14 -4.34
C MET A 129 -18.04 4.57 -4.54
N GLY A 130 -17.16 5.57 -4.43
CA GLY A 130 -17.50 6.99 -4.59
C GLY A 130 -18.08 7.33 -5.96
N GLN A 131 -17.67 6.61 -7.01
CA GLN A 131 -18.25 6.75 -8.35
C GLN A 131 -19.50 5.91 -8.59
N ASN A 132 -19.99 5.15 -7.60
CA ASN A 132 -21.15 4.26 -7.70
C ASN A 132 -21.01 3.23 -8.84
N ILE A 133 -19.87 2.53 -8.89
CA ILE A 133 -19.65 1.47 -9.86
C ILE A 133 -20.34 0.20 -9.38
N ASN A 134 -21.29 -0.32 -10.17
CA ASN A 134 -22.04 -1.53 -9.82
C ASN A 134 -21.47 -2.74 -10.58
N GLN A 135 -20.25 -3.14 -10.19
CA GLN A 135 -19.60 -4.33 -10.73
C GLN A 135 -18.90 -5.11 -9.61
N SER A 136 -18.72 -6.41 -9.83
CA SER A 136 -17.87 -7.23 -8.99
C SER A 136 -16.45 -7.24 -9.54
N VAL A 137 -15.48 -7.10 -8.64
CA VAL A 137 -14.05 -7.12 -8.96
C VAL A 137 -13.35 -8.15 -8.08
N GLU A 138 -12.29 -8.76 -8.62
CA GLU A 138 -11.38 -9.56 -7.82
C GLU A 138 -10.27 -8.67 -7.29
N VAL A 139 -9.91 -8.83 -6.02
CA VAL A 139 -8.86 -8.06 -5.36
C VAL A 139 -7.99 -8.99 -4.53
N TYR A 140 -6.67 -8.82 -4.60
CA TYR A 140 -5.71 -9.50 -3.74
C TYR A 140 -5.34 -8.60 -2.56
N VAL A 141 -5.78 -8.95 -1.36
CA VAL A 141 -5.51 -8.21 -0.11
C VAL A 141 -5.38 -9.19 1.03
N ASN A 142 -4.63 -8.83 2.08
CA ASN A 142 -4.39 -9.68 3.25
C ASN A 142 -3.83 -11.07 2.89
N GLY A 143 -3.06 -11.15 1.79
CA GLY A 143 -2.44 -12.38 1.31
C GLY A 143 -3.38 -13.37 0.59
N SER A 144 -4.61 -12.95 0.24
CA SER A 144 -5.55 -13.81 -0.50
C SER A 144 -6.40 -13.05 -1.51
N LYS A 145 -6.93 -13.79 -2.50
CA LYS A 145 -7.88 -13.24 -3.48
C LYS A 145 -9.30 -13.25 -2.92
N HIS A 146 -9.98 -12.14 -3.10
CA HIS A 146 -11.37 -11.94 -2.70
C HIS A 146 -12.19 -11.40 -3.86
N THR A 147 -13.43 -11.88 -4.02
CA THR A 147 -14.40 -11.30 -4.96
C THR A 147 -15.26 -10.30 -4.21
N ILE A 148 -15.20 -9.04 -4.61
CA ILE A 148 -15.88 -7.93 -3.95
C ILE A 148 -16.90 -7.34 -4.89
N ASN A 149 -18.15 -7.26 -4.43
CA ASN A 149 -19.19 -6.53 -5.14
C ASN A 149 -19.20 -5.07 -4.67
N ILE A 150 -18.79 -4.15 -5.54
CA ILE A 150 -18.65 -2.72 -5.21
C ILE A 150 -20.01 -2.10 -4.82
N ALA A 151 -21.13 -2.56 -5.39
CA ALA A 151 -22.45 -2.00 -5.09
C ALA A 151 -22.96 -2.32 -3.68
N THR A 152 -22.45 -3.38 -3.06
CA THR A 152 -22.80 -3.77 -1.68
C THR A 152 -21.67 -3.49 -0.70
N LEU A 153 -20.55 -2.95 -1.18
CA LEU A 153 -19.42 -2.61 -0.34
C LEU A 153 -19.77 -1.39 0.50
N GLU A 154 -19.56 -1.49 1.80
CA GLU A 154 -19.87 -0.43 2.76
C GLU A 154 -18.57 0.24 3.22
N ASN A 155 -18.63 1.54 3.50
CA ASN A 155 -17.51 2.24 4.14
C ASN A 155 -17.34 1.67 5.56
N PRO A 156 -16.17 1.11 5.91
CA PRO A 156 -15.95 0.46 7.20
C PRO A 156 -16.33 1.33 8.41
N ILE A 157 -16.06 2.64 8.34
CA ILE A 157 -16.33 3.61 9.41
C ILE A 157 -17.82 3.96 9.50
N GLU A 158 -18.58 3.76 8.42
CA GLU A 158 -20.03 3.98 8.42
C GLU A 158 -20.80 2.73 8.85
N SER A 159 -20.12 1.59 8.96
CA SER A 159 -20.75 0.31 9.32
C SER A 159 -21.45 0.35 10.68
N GLN A 160 -22.55 -0.38 10.78
CA GLN A 160 -23.30 -0.49 12.03
C GLN A 160 -22.43 -1.01 13.20
N ALA A 161 -21.52 -1.96 12.92
CA ALA A 161 -20.61 -2.49 13.92
C ALA A 161 -19.67 -1.40 14.46
N TYR A 162 -19.08 -0.59 13.58
CA TYR A 162 -18.24 0.54 13.96
C TYR A 162 -19.03 1.57 14.77
N GLN A 163 -20.20 1.98 14.28
CA GLN A 163 -21.06 2.98 14.94
C GLN A 163 -21.55 2.53 16.32
N LYS A 164 -21.79 1.24 16.50
CA LYS A 164 -22.11 0.68 17.82
C LYS A 164 -20.89 0.73 18.74
N CYS A 165 -19.73 0.27 18.26
CA CYS A 165 -18.52 0.21 19.07
C CYS A 165 -18.04 1.60 19.52
N ILE A 166 -18.11 2.62 18.65
CA ILE A 166 -17.73 3.99 19.01
C ILE A 166 -18.63 4.59 20.09
N LEU A 167 -19.93 4.26 20.09
CA LEU A 167 -20.85 4.69 21.14
C LEU A 167 -20.50 4.04 22.48
N GLU A 168 -20.25 2.74 22.48
CA GLU A 168 -19.83 2.00 23.69
C GLU A 168 -18.51 2.55 24.26
N LEU A 169 -17.54 2.86 23.41
CA LEU A 169 -16.27 3.50 23.82
C LEU A 169 -16.49 4.88 24.44
N ARG A 170 -17.36 5.71 23.84
CA ARG A 170 -17.70 7.03 24.35
C ARG A 170 -18.39 6.94 25.72
N ASP A 171 -19.39 6.07 25.84
CA ASP A 171 -20.11 5.86 27.09
C ASP A 171 -19.17 5.42 28.23
N ALA A 172 -18.16 4.60 27.91
CA ALA A 172 -17.19 4.12 28.89
C ALA A 172 -16.13 5.17 29.28
N LEU A 173 -15.64 5.98 28.33
CA LEU A 173 -14.41 6.74 28.51
C LEU A 173 -14.54 8.26 28.39
N GLU A 174 -15.56 8.79 27.71
CA GLU A 174 -15.64 10.22 27.35
C GLU A 174 -15.57 11.13 28.59
N SER A 175 -16.28 10.75 29.67
CA SER A 175 -16.30 11.51 30.92
C SER A 175 -15.13 11.18 31.87
N TRP A 176 -14.50 10.02 31.72
CA TRP A 176 -13.51 9.52 32.68
C TRP A 176 -12.07 9.68 32.21
N ASN A 177 -11.78 9.35 30.95
CA ASN A 177 -10.45 9.42 30.38
C ASN A 177 -10.52 9.70 28.86
N PRO A 178 -10.71 10.97 28.47
CA PRO A 178 -10.82 11.36 27.06
C PRO A 178 -9.53 11.10 26.27
N SER A 179 -8.37 11.07 26.93
CA SER A 179 -7.10 10.73 26.28
C SER A 179 -7.05 9.25 25.88
N LEU A 180 -7.51 8.35 26.75
CA LEU A 180 -7.61 6.92 26.41
C LEU A 180 -8.65 6.69 25.32
N LEU A 181 -9.76 7.43 25.33
CA LEU A 181 -10.76 7.37 24.26
C LEU A 181 -10.14 7.64 22.88
N ILE A 182 -9.33 8.69 22.73
CA ILE A 182 -8.66 9.01 21.46
C ILE A 182 -7.82 7.82 20.96
N LEU A 183 -7.08 7.15 21.85
CA LEU A 183 -6.27 5.99 21.50
C LEU A 183 -7.14 4.78 21.10
N CYS A 184 -8.23 4.54 21.82
CA CYS A 184 -9.17 3.47 21.49
C CYS A 184 -9.86 3.70 20.14
N VAL A 185 -10.19 4.95 19.80
CA VAL A 185 -10.73 5.30 18.48
C VAL A 185 -9.71 5.06 17.38
N ALA A 186 -8.45 5.45 17.58
CA ALA A 186 -7.40 5.20 16.59
C ALA A 186 -7.17 3.69 16.35
N GLU A 187 -7.19 2.87 17.42
CA GLU A 187 -7.12 1.41 17.32
C GLU A 187 -8.34 0.83 16.58
N LEU A 188 -9.54 1.33 16.88
CA LEU A 188 -10.77 0.94 16.18
C LEU A 188 -10.68 1.26 14.68
N ASP A 189 -10.27 2.49 14.33
CA ASP A 189 -10.07 2.94 12.96
C ASP A 189 -9.10 2.00 12.22
N GLN A 190 -7.97 1.69 12.85
CA GLN A 190 -6.96 0.82 12.27
C GLN A 190 -7.52 -0.59 12.02
N ARG A 191 -8.14 -1.23 13.01
CA ARG A 191 -8.70 -2.60 12.86
C ARG A 191 -9.71 -2.70 11.73
N VAL A 192 -10.58 -1.70 11.66
CA VAL A 192 -11.67 -1.67 10.70
C VAL A 192 -11.13 -1.41 9.28
N MET A 193 -10.11 -0.55 9.15
CA MET A 193 -9.38 -0.38 7.88
C MET A 193 -8.57 -1.60 7.47
N ASP A 194 -7.95 -2.31 8.42
CA ASP A 194 -7.17 -3.53 8.14
C ASP A 194 -8.06 -4.66 7.61
N SER A 195 -9.28 -4.77 8.15
CA SER A 195 -10.27 -5.75 7.70
C SER A 195 -10.84 -5.45 6.31
N PHE A 196 -10.98 -4.18 5.92
CA PHE A 196 -11.55 -3.79 4.63
C PHE A 196 -10.77 -4.42 3.46
N PRO A 197 -11.44 -4.96 2.42
CA PRO A 197 -12.88 -4.88 2.09
C PRO A 197 -13.78 -5.92 2.74
N LEU A 198 -13.25 -6.72 3.68
CA LEU A 198 -14.05 -7.69 4.42
C LEU A 198 -14.73 -6.97 5.60
N SER A 199 -16.05 -7.07 5.67
CA SER A 199 -16.81 -6.42 6.75
C SER A 199 -16.63 -7.16 8.07
N LEU A 200 -16.29 -6.44 9.14
CA LEU A 200 -16.37 -6.95 10.50
C LEU A 200 -17.82 -6.89 10.99
N THR A 201 -18.39 -8.05 11.32
CA THR A 201 -19.77 -8.13 11.83
C THR A 201 -19.88 -7.81 13.32
N THR A 202 -18.77 -7.92 14.05
CA THR A 202 -18.73 -7.76 15.50
C THR A 202 -17.45 -7.03 15.90
N LEU A 203 -17.61 -5.97 16.68
CA LEU A 203 -16.55 -5.20 17.32
C LEU A 203 -16.93 -5.05 18.79
N ASP A 204 -15.97 -5.26 19.69
CA ASP A 204 -16.17 -5.19 21.14
C ASP A 204 -15.34 -4.04 21.70
N ALA A 205 -16.01 -3.07 22.31
CA ALA A 205 -15.36 -1.91 22.92
C ALA A 205 -14.42 -2.31 24.05
N GLN A 206 -14.76 -3.34 24.84
CA GLN A 206 -13.91 -3.77 25.95
C GLN A 206 -12.61 -4.39 25.46
N ASP A 207 -12.67 -5.21 24.40
CA ASP A 207 -11.49 -5.81 23.77
C ASP A 207 -10.52 -4.73 23.24
N ILE A 208 -11.06 -3.65 22.66
CA ILE A 208 -10.25 -2.50 22.21
C ILE A 208 -9.59 -1.80 23.40
N ILE A 209 -10.36 -1.53 24.47
CA ILE A 209 -9.83 -0.90 25.69
C ILE A 209 -8.71 -1.74 26.30
N ASP A 210 -8.90 -3.05 26.40
CA ASP A 210 -7.92 -3.98 26.95
C ASP A 210 -6.65 -4.01 26.09
N THR A 211 -6.81 -4.00 24.77
CA THR A 211 -5.68 -3.95 23.83
C THR A 211 -4.85 -2.67 24.00
N VAL A 212 -5.51 -1.50 24.02
CA VAL A 212 -4.81 -0.22 24.20
C VAL A 212 -4.13 -0.14 25.56
N ASN A 213 -4.79 -0.58 26.63
CA ASN A 213 -4.18 -0.67 27.95
C ASN A 213 -2.99 -1.63 27.98
N GLY A 214 -3.03 -2.72 27.21
CA GLY A 214 -1.89 -3.60 26.98
C GLY A 214 -0.67 -2.83 26.49
N TYR A 215 -0.83 -2.02 25.43
CA TYR A 215 0.26 -1.20 24.90
C TYR A 215 0.83 -0.22 25.94
N LEU A 216 -0.03 0.43 26.72
CA LEU A 216 0.37 1.41 27.73
C LEU A 216 1.12 0.80 28.93
N ASN A 217 0.78 -0.43 29.31
CA ASN A 217 1.39 -1.12 30.45
C ASN A 217 2.70 -1.86 30.09
N THR A 218 3.08 -1.89 28.81
CA THR A 218 4.32 -2.53 28.34
C THR A 218 5.50 -1.53 28.24
N ILE A 219 5.28 -0.27 28.68
CA ILE A 219 6.27 0.83 28.74
C ILE A 219 6.66 1.05 30.20
#